data_AF-A0A2E7BAH0-F1
#
_entry.id   AF-A0A2E7BAH0-F1
#
_cell.length_a   1.000
_cell.length_b   1.000
_cell.length_c   1.000
_cell.angle_alpha   90.00
_cell.angle_beta   90.00
_cell.angle_gamma   90.00
#
_symmetry.space_group_name_H-M   'P 1'
#
loop_
_entity.id
_entity.type
_entity.pdbx_description
1 polymer ?
#
loop_
_entity_poly.entity_id
_entity_poly.type
_entity_poly.pdbx_seq_one_letter_code
_entity_poly.pdbx_strand_id
1 'polypeptide(L)'
;MELILDEAEYLFSKNGFHGVTLKDVAKRAGVHHTLLHYYFKDKKQLLDKAFGRRAVITSTTRIEALDAYEKSTNGKPTVEGALRAFLDTDLDLYSQGGTGWKNYGALSAQIANTPEWGAEMMDEHFDPVVLRLIDLLKKAMPECSEEDIFWGYHFVSGALLLTLARTGRIDKLSGGVCKSDDFESIKERMATFMAAGFREVCGGPRKADP
;
A
#
# COMPACT_ATOMS: atom_id res chain seq x y z
N MET A 1 -16.77 14.85 12.18
CA MET A 1 -16.50 14.19 10.90
C MET A 1 -15.32 13.24 11.03
N GLU A 2 -14.15 13.71 11.47
CA GLU A 2 -12.94 12.86 11.63
C GLU A 2 -13.18 11.59 12.44
N LEU A 3 -13.82 11.68 13.62
CA LEU A 3 -14.14 10.51 14.44
C LEU A 3 -14.96 9.44 13.66
N ILE A 4 -15.92 9.87 12.84
CA ILE A 4 -16.73 8.94 12.05
C ILE A 4 -15.87 8.22 11.01
N LEU A 5 -14.97 8.95 10.34
CA LEU A 5 -14.08 8.39 9.34
C LEU A 5 -13.04 7.45 9.97
N ASP A 6 -12.52 7.79 11.16
CA ASP A 6 -11.61 6.92 11.92
C ASP A 6 -12.29 5.61 12.34
N GLU A 7 -13.52 5.66 12.85
CA GLU A 7 -14.24 4.45 13.24
C GLU A 7 -14.70 3.63 12.03
N ALA A 8 -15.03 4.28 10.91
CA ALA A 8 -15.31 3.59 9.65
C ALA A 8 -14.07 2.87 9.13
N GLU A 9 -12.92 3.55 9.07
CA GLU A 9 -11.62 2.98 8.67
C GLU A 9 -11.25 1.77 9.53
N TYR A 10 -11.39 1.88 10.86
CA TYR A 10 -11.20 0.75 11.76
C TYR A 10 -12.13 -0.42 11.40
N LEU A 11 -13.45 -0.19 11.28
CA LEU A 11 -14.41 -1.26 11.01
C LEU A 11 -14.19 -1.92 9.65
N PHE A 12 -13.92 -1.14 8.61
CA PHE A 12 -13.63 -1.66 7.28
C PHE A 12 -12.31 -2.45 7.26
N SER A 13 -11.28 -1.98 7.97
CA SER A 13 -10.01 -2.70 8.07
C SER A 13 -10.13 -4.08 8.73
N LYS A 14 -11.15 -4.27 9.58
CA LYS A 14 -11.37 -5.53 10.31
C LYS A 14 -12.35 -6.47 9.63
N ASN A 15 -13.42 -5.93 9.04
CA ASN A 15 -14.56 -6.71 8.58
C ASN A 15 -14.77 -6.62 7.06
N GLY A 16 -13.93 -5.87 6.35
CA GLY A 16 -14.10 -5.57 4.93
C GLY A 16 -15.34 -4.71 4.64
N PHE A 17 -15.54 -4.36 3.38
CA PHE A 17 -16.66 -3.50 2.98
C PHE A 17 -18.03 -4.15 3.26
N HIS A 18 -18.20 -5.43 2.93
CA HIS A 18 -19.48 -6.13 3.06
C HIS A 18 -19.86 -6.41 4.52
N GLY A 19 -18.89 -6.60 5.41
CA GLY A 19 -19.12 -6.89 6.84
C GLY A 19 -19.45 -5.69 7.70
N VAL A 20 -19.51 -4.48 7.14
CA VAL A 20 -19.78 -3.22 7.88
C VAL A 20 -21.09 -2.60 7.39
N THR A 21 -21.85 -2.03 8.33
CA THR A 21 -23.02 -1.18 8.04
C THR A 21 -22.83 0.25 8.58
N LEU A 22 -23.58 1.22 8.05
CA LEU A 22 -23.59 2.59 8.59
C LEU A 22 -24.02 2.65 10.06
N LYS A 23 -24.86 1.71 10.50
CA LYS A 23 -25.30 1.60 11.90
C LYS A 23 -24.16 1.17 12.81
N ASP A 24 -23.30 0.26 12.36
CA ASP A 24 -22.13 -0.18 13.14
C ASP A 24 -21.16 0.98 13.36
N VAL A 25 -20.91 1.76 12.32
CA VAL A 25 -20.06 2.97 12.39
C VAL A 25 -20.67 3.99 13.36
N ALA A 26 -21.98 4.27 13.24
CA ALA A 26 -22.66 5.21 14.12
C ALA A 26 -22.55 4.79 15.60
N LYS A 27 -22.84 3.52 15.88
CA LYS A 27 -22.74 2.94 17.21
C LYS A 27 -21.33 3.07 17.78
N ARG A 28 -20.31 2.77 16.98
CA ARG A 28 -18.90 2.82 17.41
C ARG A 28 -18.41 4.25 17.63
N ALA A 29 -18.80 5.19 16.77
CA ALA A 29 -18.50 6.60 16.92
C ALA A 29 -19.32 7.29 18.02
N GLY A 30 -20.25 6.59 18.69
CA GLY A 30 -21.08 7.17 19.75
C GLY A 30 -22.07 8.21 19.24
N VAL A 31 -22.46 8.16 17.96
CA VAL A 31 -23.37 9.12 17.34
C VAL A 31 -24.68 8.47 16.91
N HIS A 32 -25.73 9.27 16.76
CA HIS A 32 -27.00 8.79 16.26
C HIS A 32 -26.91 8.43 14.77
N HIS A 33 -27.49 7.29 14.35
CA HIS A 33 -27.37 6.78 12.98
C HIS A 33 -27.89 7.73 11.89
N THR A 34 -28.86 8.60 12.21
CA THR A 34 -29.37 9.62 11.28
C THR A 34 -28.29 10.62 10.86
N LEU A 35 -27.29 10.86 11.71
CA LEU A 35 -26.18 11.75 11.40
C LEU A 35 -25.32 11.19 10.25
N LEU A 36 -25.21 9.86 10.14
CA LEU A 36 -24.48 9.23 9.04
C LEU A 36 -25.22 9.41 7.72
N HIS A 37 -26.54 9.22 7.71
CA HIS A 37 -27.36 9.46 6.52
C HIS A 37 -27.38 10.93 6.07
N TYR A 38 -27.14 11.86 7.00
CA TYR A 38 -27.01 13.28 6.66
C TYR A 38 -25.68 13.58 5.93
N TYR A 39 -24.58 12.95 6.33
CA TYR A 39 -23.24 13.22 5.77
C TYR A 39 -22.84 12.30 4.61
N PHE A 40 -23.45 11.12 4.53
CA PHE A 40 -23.12 10.09 3.57
C PHE A 40 -24.39 9.58 2.89
N LYS A 41 -24.40 9.64 1.56
CA LYS A 41 -25.45 9.11 0.71
C LYS A 41 -25.62 7.60 0.92
N ASP A 42 -24.50 6.89 1.01
CA ASP A 42 -24.45 5.44 1.17
C ASP A 42 -23.13 5.01 1.82
N LYS A 43 -22.98 3.69 2.02
CA LYS A 43 -21.77 3.09 2.62
C LYS A 43 -20.54 3.25 1.73
N LYS A 44 -20.70 3.28 0.41
CA LYS A 44 -19.57 3.44 -0.53
C LYS A 44 -19.00 4.86 -0.40
N GLN A 45 -19.83 5.88 -0.34
CA GLN A 45 -19.37 7.25 -0.11
C GLN A 45 -18.64 7.42 1.24
N LEU A 46 -19.06 6.70 2.29
CA LEU A 46 -18.33 6.68 3.56
C LEU A 46 -16.94 6.03 3.40
N LEU A 47 -16.87 4.87 2.73
CA LEU A 47 -15.60 4.19 2.43
C LEU A 47 -14.67 5.12 1.63
N ASP A 48 -15.18 5.75 0.58
CA ASP A 48 -14.41 6.62 -0.32
C ASP A 48 -13.79 7.78 0.43
N LYS A 49 -14.58 8.45 1.29
CA LYS A 49 -14.09 9.54 2.13
C LYS A 49 -13.07 9.06 3.18
N ALA A 50 -13.32 7.92 3.82
CA ALA A 50 -12.41 7.37 4.83
C ALA A 50 -11.08 6.94 4.21
N PHE A 51 -11.11 6.38 3.00
CA PHE A 51 -9.92 5.95 2.28
C PHE A 51 -9.14 7.12 1.67
N GLY A 52 -9.83 7.97 0.90
CA GLY A 52 -9.20 9.03 0.12
C GLY A 52 -8.44 10.04 0.97
N ARG A 53 -8.91 10.35 2.19
CA ARG A 53 -8.23 11.31 3.08
C ARG A 53 -6.77 10.92 3.39
N ARG A 54 -6.48 9.62 3.50
CA ARG A 54 -5.13 9.10 3.78
C ARG A 54 -4.40 8.71 2.49
N ALA A 55 -5.13 8.31 1.45
CA ALA A 55 -4.56 7.98 0.16
C ALA A 55 -3.75 9.14 -0.40
N VAL A 56 -4.32 10.36 -0.36
CA VAL A 56 -3.64 11.59 -0.77
C VAL A 56 -2.33 11.79 -0.02
N ILE A 57 -2.34 11.67 1.32
CA ILE A 57 -1.13 11.84 2.13
C ILE A 57 -0.06 10.82 1.72
N THR A 58 -0.40 9.53 1.67
CA THR A 58 0.60 8.48 1.34
C THR A 58 1.16 8.65 -0.08
N SER A 59 0.32 9.05 -1.03
CA SER A 59 0.70 9.22 -2.43
C SER A 59 1.64 10.42 -2.58
N THR A 60 1.27 11.57 -2.02
CA THR A 60 2.10 12.78 -2.04
C THR A 60 3.45 12.56 -1.35
N THR A 61 3.47 11.96 -0.15
CA THR A 61 4.73 11.73 0.58
C THR A 61 5.66 10.78 -0.19
N ARG A 62 5.13 9.75 -0.84
CA ARG A 62 5.94 8.84 -1.68
C ARG A 62 6.47 9.52 -2.94
N ILE A 63 5.67 10.37 -3.61
CA ILE A 63 6.16 11.15 -4.76
C ILE A 63 7.33 12.05 -4.33
N GLU A 64 7.18 12.78 -3.23
CA GLU A 64 8.23 13.66 -2.70
C GLU A 64 9.51 12.89 -2.37
N ALA A 65 9.38 11.70 -1.78
CA ALA A 65 10.51 10.82 -1.47
C ALA A 65 11.22 10.32 -2.74
N LEU A 66 10.47 9.91 -3.77
CA LEU A 66 11.03 9.47 -5.05
C LEU A 66 11.75 10.62 -5.77
N ASP A 67 11.19 11.82 -5.76
CA ASP A 67 11.80 13.02 -6.35
C ASP A 67 13.08 13.44 -5.61
N ALA A 68 13.06 13.39 -4.27
CA ALA A 68 14.25 13.65 -3.46
C ALA A 68 15.35 12.61 -3.71
N TYR A 69 14.97 11.34 -3.79
CA TYR A 69 15.89 10.26 -4.11
C TYR A 69 16.51 10.45 -5.49
N GLU A 70 15.71 10.69 -6.54
CA GLU A 70 16.25 10.88 -7.89
C GLU A 70 17.27 12.03 -7.95
N LYS A 71 16.95 13.17 -7.33
CA LYS A 71 17.87 14.31 -7.23
C LYS A 71 19.17 13.93 -6.53
N SER A 72 19.10 13.17 -5.45
CA SER A 72 20.29 12.73 -4.70
C SER A 72 21.22 11.80 -5.50
N THR A 73 20.68 11.08 -6.49
CA THR A 73 21.45 10.16 -7.33
C THR A 73 22.04 10.79 -8.59
N ASN A 74 21.84 12.10 -8.83
CA ASN A 74 22.21 12.78 -10.07
C ASN A 74 21.70 12.03 -11.33
N GLY A 75 20.48 11.50 -11.27
CA GLY A 75 19.87 10.77 -12.38
C GLY A 75 20.43 9.36 -12.63
N LYS A 76 21.17 8.78 -11.66
CA LYS A 76 21.66 7.40 -11.71
C LYS A 76 21.04 6.56 -10.58
N PRO A 77 19.71 6.36 -10.58
CA PRO A 77 19.06 5.59 -9.54
C PRO A 77 19.49 4.12 -9.61
N THR A 78 19.53 3.47 -8.46
CA THR A 78 19.53 2.02 -8.35
C THR A 78 18.11 1.50 -8.10
N VAL A 79 17.86 0.24 -8.50
CA VAL A 79 16.59 -0.46 -8.21
C VAL A 79 16.31 -0.48 -6.71
N GLU A 80 17.29 -0.88 -5.90
CA GLU A 80 17.12 -0.98 -4.45
C GLU A 80 16.85 0.38 -3.82
N GLY A 81 17.57 1.43 -4.21
CA GLY A 81 17.33 2.76 -3.66
C GLY A 81 15.95 3.33 -4.06
N ALA A 82 15.48 3.07 -5.28
CA ALA A 82 14.13 3.48 -5.71
C ALA A 82 13.05 2.75 -4.90
N LEU A 83 13.23 1.44 -4.70
CA LEU A 83 12.34 0.63 -3.87
C LEU A 83 12.38 1.06 -2.40
N ARG A 84 13.55 1.40 -1.84
CA ARG A 84 13.65 1.96 -0.48
C ARG A 84 12.91 3.29 -0.36
N ALA A 85 13.15 4.22 -1.29
CA ALA A 85 12.45 5.51 -1.29
C ALA A 85 10.92 5.35 -1.35
N PHE A 86 10.41 4.36 -2.08
CA PHE A 86 8.97 4.08 -2.13
C PHE A 86 8.44 3.33 -0.90
N LEU A 87 9.05 2.20 -0.56
CA LEU A 87 8.57 1.25 0.46
C LEU A 87 8.83 1.77 1.87
N ASP A 88 10.03 2.26 2.16
CA ASP A 88 10.41 2.67 3.51
C ASP A 88 9.59 3.89 3.93
N THR A 89 9.29 4.81 3.00
CA THR A 89 8.41 5.96 3.22
C THR A 89 7.00 5.55 3.65
N ASP A 90 6.41 4.56 2.98
CA ASP A 90 5.06 4.08 3.32
C ASP A 90 5.11 3.33 4.66
N LEU A 91 6.07 2.41 4.84
CA LEU A 91 6.24 1.63 6.06
C LEU A 91 6.50 2.51 7.30
N ASP A 92 7.28 3.59 7.16
CA ASP A 92 7.49 4.58 8.22
C ASP A 92 6.18 5.28 8.62
N LEU A 93 5.38 5.68 7.64
CA LEU A 93 4.09 6.32 7.88
C LEU A 93 3.15 5.38 8.68
N TYR A 94 3.10 4.10 8.33
CA TYR A 94 2.28 3.11 9.05
C TYR A 94 2.83 2.76 10.44
N SER A 95 4.15 2.67 10.57
CA SER A 95 4.83 2.33 11.82
C SER A 95 4.69 3.45 12.86
N GLN A 96 4.96 4.68 12.44
CA GLN A 96 5.08 5.85 13.31
C GLN A 96 3.75 6.61 13.47
N GLY A 97 2.82 6.47 12.52
CA GLY A 97 1.53 7.15 12.52
C GLY A 97 0.49 6.61 13.54
N GLY A 98 0.82 5.55 14.27
CA GLY A 98 -0.06 4.97 15.28
C GLY A 98 -1.20 4.12 14.70
N THR A 99 -2.17 3.78 15.57
CA THR A 99 -3.19 2.76 15.28
C THR A 99 -4.08 3.09 14.08
N GLY A 100 -4.40 4.36 13.85
CA GLY A 100 -5.20 4.79 12.69
C GLY A 100 -4.49 4.44 11.38
N TRP A 101 -3.24 4.87 11.22
CA TRP A 101 -2.44 4.51 10.04
C TRP A 101 -2.30 3.00 9.87
N LYS A 102 -2.08 2.25 10.96
CA LYS A 102 -2.07 0.79 10.94
C LYS A 102 -3.41 0.19 10.44
N ASN A 103 -4.56 0.76 10.78
CA ASN A 103 -5.86 0.33 10.25
C ASN A 103 -6.00 0.69 8.78
N TYR A 104 -5.54 1.87 8.38
CA TYR A 104 -5.52 2.29 6.98
C TYR A 104 -4.73 1.32 6.10
N GLY A 105 -3.53 0.91 6.51
CA GLY A 105 -2.75 -0.10 5.76
C GLY A 105 -3.51 -1.42 5.57
N ALA A 106 -4.18 -1.91 6.62
CA ALA A 106 -5.00 -3.11 6.53
C ALA A 106 -6.25 -2.92 5.64
N LEU A 107 -6.86 -1.73 5.67
CA LEU A 107 -7.95 -1.36 4.77
C LEU A 107 -7.48 -1.32 3.30
N SER A 108 -6.34 -0.70 3.00
CA SER A 108 -5.75 -0.67 1.67
C SER A 108 -5.51 -2.07 1.13
N ALA A 109 -5.00 -2.98 1.97
CA ALA A 109 -4.82 -4.38 1.58
C ALA A 109 -6.14 -5.09 1.24
N GLN A 110 -7.22 -4.80 1.96
CA GLN A 110 -8.56 -5.34 1.65
C GLN A 110 -9.10 -4.79 0.32
N ILE A 111 -9.03 -3.46 0.14
CA ILE A 111 -9.52 -2.79 -1.07
C ILE A 111 -8.77 -3.28 -2.30
N ALA A 112 -7.45 -3.31 -2.27
CA ALA A 112 -6.63 -3.74 -3.40
C ALA A 112 -6.87 -5.19 -3.85
N ASN A 113 -7.41 -6.04 -2.96
CA ASN A 113 -7.78 -7.43 -3.27
C ASN A 113 -9.28 -7.62 -3.55
N THR A 114 -10.04 -6.54 -3.73
CA THR A 114 -11.48 -6.59 -4.05
C THR A 114 -11.71 -6.62 -5.57
N PRO A 115 -12.27 -7.71 -6.16
CA PRO A 115 -12.33 -7.88 -7.62
C PRO A 115 -13.23 -6.92 -8.39
N GLU A 116 -14.26 -6.36 -7.77
CA GLU A 116 -15.33 -5.63 -8.48
C GLU A 116 -15.02 -4.14 -8.69
N TRP A 117 -14.42 -3.50 -7.69
CA TRP A 117 -14.21 -2.04 -7.64
C TRP A 117 -12.90 -1.65 -6.97
N GLY A 118 -12.14 -2.63 -6.45
CA GLY A 118 -10.90 -2.37 -5.73
C GLY A 118 -9.83 -1.76 -6.62
N ALA A 119 -9.68 -2.27 -7.84
CA ALA A 119 -8.74 -1.75 -8.82
C ALA A 119 -9.01 -0.27 -9.14
N GLU A 120 -10.24 0.08 -9.52
CA GLU A 120 -10.64 1.46 -9.82
C GLU A 120 -10.29 2.43 -8.69
N MET A 121 -10.52 2.01 -7.43
CA MET A 121 -10.20 2.82 -6.26
C MET A 121 -8.70 2.96 -6.00
N MET A 122 -7.91 1.94 -6.36
CA MET A 122 -6.45 2.03 -6.29
C MET A 122 -5.89 2.91 -7.41
N ASP A 123 -6.42 2.77 -8.62
CA ASP A 123 -6.02 3.55 -9.80
C ASP A 123 -6.20 5.05 -9.53
N GLU A 124 -7.37 5.46 -9.02
CA GLU A 124 -7.69 6.86 -8.71
C GLU A 124 -6.65 7.54 -7.78
N HIS A 125 -6.10 6.78 -6.82
CA HIS A 125 -5.29 7.35 -5.76
C HIS A 125 -3.78 7.06 -5.87
N PHE A 126 -3.39 5.99 -6.55
CA PHE A 126 -2.01 5.50 -6.53
C PHE A 126 -1.32 5.40 -7.89
N ASP A 127 -2.04 5.41 -9.02
CA ASP A 127 -1.40 5.33 -10.33
C ASP A 127 -0.29 6.37 -10.53
N PRO A 128 -0.47 7.66 -10.19
CA PRO A 128 0.59 8.65 -10.37
C PRO A 128 1.89 8.30 -9.64
N VAL A 129 1.80 7.81 -8.39
CA VAL A 129 2.98 7.47 -7.59
C VAL A 129 3.61 6.14 -8.01
N VAL A 130 2.79 5.20 -8.46
CA VAL A 130 3.24 3.92 -8.99
C VAL A 130 4.01 4.14 -10.29
N LEU A 131 3.43 4.88 -11.25
CA LEU A 131 4.09 5.19 -12.51
C LEU A 131 5.39 5.98 -12.30
N ARG A 132 5.43 6.87 -11.30
CA ARG A 132 6.64 7.57 -10.91
C ARG A 132 7.76 6.63 -10.44
N LEU A 133 7.43 5.59 -9.67
CA LEU A 133 8.38 4.54 -9.30
C LEU A 133 8.82 3.74 -10.54
N ILE A 134 7.88 3.32 -11.39
CA ILE A 134 8.16 2.60 -12.63
C ILE A 134 9.17 3.37 -13.50
N ASP A 135 9.03 4.69 -13.62
CA ASP A 135 9.98 5.54 -14.34
C ASP A 135 11.40 5.48 -13.75
N LEU A 136 11.54 5.45 -12.42
CA LEU A 136 12.86 5.28 -11.79
C LEU A 136 13.43 3.88 -12.00
N LEU A 137 12.58 2.85 -11.98
CA LEU A 137 13.00 1.48 -12.27
C LEU A 137 13.47 1.33 -13.72
N LYS A 138 12.75 1.93 -14.68
CA LYS A 138 13.16 2.00 -16.10
C LYS A 138 14.52 2.71 -16.26
N LYS A 139 14.75 3.82 -15.53
CA LYS A 139 16.06 4.50 -15.53
C LYS A 139 17.17 3.67 -14.91
N ALA A 140 16.86 2.90 -13.86
CA ALA A 140 17.82 2.03 -13.19
C ALA A 140 18.13 0.75 -13.99
N MET A 141 17.23 0.33 -14.89
CA MET A 141 17.34 -0.89 -15.69
C MET A 141 16.94 -0.63 -17.16
N PRO A 142 17.73 0.15 -17.92
CA PRO A 142 17.37 0.58 -19.27
C PRO A 142 17.23 -0.58 -20.27
N GLU A 143 17.91 -1.70 -20.02
CA GLU A 143 17.87 -2.89 -20.88
C GLU A 143 16.74 -3.87 -20.52
N CYS A 144 16.01 -3.63 -19.41
CA CYS A 144 14.92 -4.50 -18.99
C CYS A 144 13.65 -4.20 -19.78
N SER A 145 12.87 -5.24 -20.10
CA SER A 145 11.60 -5.06 -20.78
C SER A 145 10.58 -4.38 -19.86
N GLU A 146 9.68 -3.57 -20.42
CA GLU A 146 8.64 -2.93 -19.61
C GLU A 146 7.73 -3.96 -18.93
N GLU A 147 7.44 -5.06 -19.62
CA GLU A 147 6.65 -6.18 -19.10
C GLU A 147 7.27 -6.74 -17.82
N ASP A 148 8.57 -7.00 -17.81
CA ASP A 148 9.28 -7.53 -16.64
C ASP A 148 9.32 -6.51 -15.49
N ILE A 149 9.42 -5.20 -15.81
CA ILE A 149 9.35 -4.14 -14.80
C ILE A 149 7.97 -4.10 -14.13
N PHE A 150 6.89 -4.20 -14.91
CA PHE A 150 5.52 -4.22 -14.37
C PHE A 150 5.24 -5.50 -13.57
N TRP A 151 5.70 -6.67 -14.02
CA TRP A 151 5.61 -7.90 -13.24
C TRP A 151 6.42 -7.84 -11.95
N GLY A 152 7.63 -7.29 -11.98
CA GLY A 152 8.42 -7.03 -10.79
C GLY A 152 7.70 -6.12 -9.81
N TYR A 153 7.08 -5.04 -10.30
CA TYR A 153 6.26 -4.16 -9.46
C TYR A 153 5.02 -4.89 -8.91
N HIS A 154 4.36 -5.75 -9.69
CA HIS A 154 3.26 -6.58 -9.19
C HIS A 154 3.68 -7.42 -7.98
N PHE A 155 4.87 -8.03 -8.01
CA PHE A 155 5.40 -8.77 -6.86
C PHE A 155 5.73 -7.88 -5.66
N VAL A 156 6.28 -6.69 -5.89
CA VAL A 156 6.49 -5.67 -4.84
C VAL A 156 5.16 -5.29 -4.18
N SER A 157 4.14 -4.98 -4.99
CA SER A 157 2.81 -4.61 -4.54
C SER A 157 2.17 -5.73 -3.72
N GLY A 158 2.21 -6.97 -4.22
CA GLY A 158 1.66 -8.13 -3.50
C GLY A 158 2.29 -8.32 -2.11
N ALA A 159 3.62 -8.20 -2.01
CA ALA A 159 4.32 -8.31 -0.74
C ALA A 159 4.05 -7.11 0.19
N LEU A 160 3.92 -5.89 -0.35
CA LEU A 160 3.55 -4.70 0.41
C LEU A 160 2.15 -4.86 1.00
N LEU A 161 1.17 -5.22 0.18
CA LEU A 161 -0.23 -5.38 0.63
C LEU A 161 -0.36 -6.48 1.68
N LEU A 162 0.34 -7.61 1.51
CA LEU A 162 0.37 -8.67 2.54
C LEU A 162 0.99 -8.18 3.86
N THR A 163 2.04 -7.37 3.77
CA THR A 163 2.67 -6.73 4.94
C THR A 163 1.68 -5.81 5.65
N LEU A 164 1.02 -4.91 4.91
CA LEU A 164 0.06 -3.95 5.46
C LEU A 164 -1.19 -4.62 6.05
N ALA A 165 -1.60 -5.78 5.50
CA ALA A 165 -2.71 -6.57 6.01
C ALA A 165 -2.50 -7.10 7.44
N ARG A 166 -1.23 -7.26 7.86
CA ARG A 166 -0.85 -7.72 9.22
C ARG A 166 -1.67 -8.92 9.71
N THR A 167 -1.70 -9.97 8.89
CA THR A 167 -2.60 -11.11 9.06
C THR A 167 -2.28 -12.01 10.27
N GLY A 168 -1.12 -11.84 10.91
CA GLY A 168 -0.64 -12.74 11.96
C GLY A 168 -0.19 -14.12 11.46
N ARG A 169 -0.24 -14.38 10.14
CA ARG A 169 0.12 -15.68 9.58
C ARG A 169 1.60 -16.00 9.78
N ILE A 170 2.48 -15.04 9.52
CA ILE A 170 3.93 -15.22 9.67
C ILE A 170 4.32 -15.37 11.14
N ASP A 171 3.60 -14.70 12.05
CA ASP A 171 3.77 -14.84 13.50
C ASP A 171 3.56 -16.28 13.94
N LYS A 172 2.48 -16.90 13.47
CA LYS A 172 2.18 -18.31 13.77
C LYS A 172 3.14 -19.26 13.07
N LEU A 173 3.39 -19.03 11.78
CA LEU A 173 4.24 -19.90 10.95
C LEU A 173 5.68 -19.96 11.48
N SER A 174 6.22 -18.82 11.92
CA SER A 174 7.60 -18.71 12.40
C SER A 174 7.74 -19.03 13.89
N GLY A 175 6.68 -19.46 14.59
CA GLY A 175 6.72 -19.64 16.05
C GLY A 175 7.00 -18.36 16.82
N GLY A 176 6.66 -17.20 16.25
CA GLY A 176 6.86 -15.87 16.84
C GLY A 176 8.22 -15.23 16.58
N VAL A 177 9.11 -15.88 15.80
CA VAL A 177 10.41 -15.30 15.41
C VAL A 177 10.22 -14.07 14.52
N CYS A 178 9.24 -14.11 13.63
CA CYS A 178 8.82 -12.95 12.84
C CYS A 178 7.49 -12.42 13.38
N LYS A 179 7.29 -11.10 13.31
CA LYS A 179 6.04 -10.44 13.67
C LYS A 179 5.49 -9.67 12.47
N SER A 180 4.23 -9.88 12.12
CA SER A 180 3.62 -9.20 10.98
C SER A 180 3.42 -7.70 11.18
N ASP A 181 3.54 -7.20 12.41
CA ASP A 181 3.47 -5.77 12.73
C ASP A 181 4.84 -5.13 13.05
N ASP A 182 5.94 -5.89 12.90
CA ASP A 182 7.30 -5.37 13.00
C ASP A 182 7.77 -4.83 11.64
N PHE A 183 7.34 -3.62 11.36
CA PHE A 183 7.67 -2.94 10.10
C PHE A 183 9.17 -2.66 9.94
N GLU A 184 9.92 -2.45 11.03
CA GLU A 184 11.37 -2.20 10.94
C GLU A 184 12.10 -3.44 10.44
N SER A 185 11.79 -4.62 10.99
CA SER A 185 12.35 -5.88 10.48
C SER A 185 11.98 -6.13 9.01
N ILE A 186 10.81 -5.67 8.56
CA ILE A 186 10.40 -5.81 7.15
C ILE A 186 11.20 -4.84 6.26
N LYS A 187 11.35 -3.57 6.66
CA LYS A 187 12.13 -2.54 5.94
C LYS A 187 13.60 -2.95 5.73
N GLU A 188 14.19 -3.64 6.69
CA GLU A 188 15.56 -4.16 6.58
C GLU A 188 15.73 -5.08 5.36
N ARG A 189 14.68 -5.80 4.95
CA ARG A 189 14.78 -6.93 4.01
C ARG A 189 14.07 -6.68 2.69
N MET A 190 12.89 -6.04 2.71
CA MET A 190 11.94 -6.07 1.60
C MET A 190 12.52 -5.44 0.32
N ALA A 191 13.08 -4.23 0.40
CA ALA A 191 13.62 -3.55 -0.78
C ALA A 191 14.79 -4.31 -1.40
N THR A 192 15.72 -4.83 -0.58
CA THR A 192 16.85 -5.62 -1.04
C THR A 192 16.40 -6.93 -1.70
N PHE A 193 15.45 -7.65 -1.08
CA PHE A 193 14.87 -8.88 -1.62
C PHE A 193 14.22 -8.64 -2.99
N MET A 194 13.38 -7.60 -3.09
CA MET A 194 12.70 -7.25 -4.34
C MET A 194 13.68 -6.81 -5.42
N ALA A 195 14.67 -5.97 -5.06
CA ALA A 195 15.68 -5.52 -6.01
C ALA A 195 16.50 -6.69 -6.60
N ALA A 196 16.77 -7.73 -5.81
CA ALA A 196 17.39 -8.95 -6.32
C ALA A 196 16.50 -9.67 -7.33
N GLY A 197 15.19 -9.78 -7.07
CA GLY A 197 14.23 -10.35 -8.01
C GLY A 197 14.17 -9.60 -9.34
N PHE A 198 14.14 -8.26 -9.32
CA PHE A 198 14.23 -7.45 -10.55
C PHE A 198 15.50 -7.74 -11.33
N ARG A 199 16.67 -7.78 -10.66
CA ARG A 199 17.94 -8.06 -11.34
C ARG A 199 17.97 -9.45 -11.97
N GLU A 200 17.36 -10.44 -11.34
CA GLU A 200 17.28 -11.80 -11.87
C GLU A 200 16.39 -11.87 -13.12
N VAL A 201 15.17 -11.33 -13.04
CA VAL A 201 14.21 -11.37 -14.16
C VAL A 201 14.70 -10.52 -15.34
N CYS A 202 15.28 -9.35 -15.07
CA CYS A 202 15.80 -8.45 -16.10
C CYS A 202 17.18 -8.87 -16.65
N GLY A 203 17.95 -9.69 -15.92
CA GLY A 203 19.33 -10.07 -16.27
C GLY A 203 19.47 -11.45 -16.91
N GLY A 204 18.43 -12.28 -16.89
CA GLY A 204 18.45 -13.60 -17.51
C GLY A 204 18.23 -13.54 -19.03
N PRO A 205 18.90 -14.37 -19.84
CA PRO A 205 18.48 -14.57 -21.23
C PRO A 205 17.04 -15.09 -21.20
N ARG A 206 16.12 -14.43 -21.92
CA ARG A 206 14.79 -15.00 -22.20
C ARG A 206 15.04 -16.41 -22.73
N LYS A 207 14.69 -17.44 -21.95
CA LYS A 207 14.58 -18.79 -22.50
C LYS A 207 13.56 -18.64 -23.62
N ALA A 208 14.02 -18.79 -24.86
CA ALA A 208 13.10 -19.03 -25.96
C ALA A 208 12.33 -20.28 -25.54
N ASP A 209 11.05 -20.12 -25.20
CA ASP A 209 10.20 -21.26 -24.89
C ASP A 209 10.11 -22.15 -26.14
N PRO A 210 10.06 -23.49 -25.96
CA PRO A 210 9.98 -24.46 -27.06
C PRO A 210 8.67 -24.37 -27.85
#